data_AF-A0A833RQC0-F1
#
_entry.id   AF-A0A833RQC0-F1
#
_cell.length_a   1.000
_cell.length_b   1.000
_cell.length_c   1.000
_cell.angle_alpha   90.00
_cell.angle_beta   90.00
_cell.angle_gamma   90.00
#
_symmetry.space_group_name_H-M   'P 1'
#
loop_
_entity.id
_entity.type
_entity.pdbx_description
1 polymer ?
#
loop_
_entity_poly.entity_id
_entity_poly.type
_entity_poly.pdbx_seq_one_letter_code
_entity_poly.pdbx_strand_id
1 'polypeptide(L)'
;MCCGPPHNNVQEVAIVEVSLTQTDLDVIDEVLETEFPVPAIGLEMPEYGYVEVQEGAKLFYAVESVTLDITATCRFRAVRDTGSGFLANTARVVAPGYGLCIVKIGEGAVFIPTSSPQNVSRGFQTRRIRALTLQTLVVEDDSLVVELLSKIGRGLQKLWIAKLENSPRRQNTKGLDLSVLAAICPELEELSLVACDVLVSEYNESLRRWPVKKMGLCETSRFPLIAQCLSDDTFLMATNLTQLCVTSSVGSSFSENETRELRFHNGEFLPLLKEKLPIQMKVALLSVVAGFRECTSLRSLDAYILGLIFHFASTPVRRCVMCE
;
A
#
# COMPACT_ATOMS: atom_id res chain seq x y z
N MET A 1 17.04 -15.56 6.96
CA MET A 1 15.93 -14.95 6.21
C MET A 1 15.21 -16.02 5.42
N CYS A 2 13.92 -16.21 5.69
CA CYS A 2 13.05 -17.03 4.84
C CYS A 2 12.61 -16.19 3.65
N CYS A 3 13.45 -16.11 2.62
CA CYS A 3 12.97 -15.61 1.34
C CYS A 3 11.98 -16.65 0.82
N GLY A 4 10.70 -16.33 0.85
CA GLY A 4 9.65 -17.16 0.25
C GLY A 4 9.99 -17.55 -1.20
N PRO A 5 9.26 -18.53 -1.77
CA PRO A 5 9.56 -19.09 -3.08
C PRO A 5 9.77 -18.00 -4.16
N PRO A 6 10.48 -18.30 -5.26
CA PRO A 6 10.94 -17.35 -6.29
C PRO A 6 9.83 -16.54 -7.02
N HIS A 7 8.57 -16.73 -6.63
CA HIS A 7 7.38 -15.99 -7.06
C HIS A 7 6.87 -15.01 -6.00
N ASN A 8 7.72 -14.53 -5.08
CA ASN A 8 7.35 -13.48 -4.13
C ASN A 8 6.93 -12.20 -4.89
N ASN A 9 5.62 -12.09 -5.09
CA ASN A 9 4.96 -10.87 -5.52
C ASN A 9 5.02 -9.91 -4.34
N VAL A 10 5.80 -8.84 -4.46
CA VAL A 10 5.71 -7.71 -3.54
C VAL A 10 4.32 -7.11 -3.73
N GLN A 11 3.38 -7.50 -2.88
CA GLN A 11 2.02 -6.98 -2.89
C GLN A 11 1.92 -5.68 -2.11
N GLU A 12 2.84 -5.45 -1.18
CA GLU A 12 2.80 -4.31 -0.27
C GLU A 12 4.16 -3.61 -0.27
N VAL A 13 4.16 -2.31 -0.50
CA VAL A 13 5.34 -1.46 -0.54
C VAL A 13 5.16 -0.34 0.47
N ALA A 14 6.13 -0.16 1.35
CA ALA A 14 6.21 0.96 2.27
C ALA A 14 7.52 1.72 2.05
N ILE A 15 7.40 3.02 1.83
CA ILE A 15 8.52 3.93 1.63
C ILE A 15 8.40 5.03 2.69
N VAL A 16 9.48 5.27 3.42
CA VAL A 16 9.56 6.23 4.52
C VAL A 16 10.58 7.31 4.16
N GLU A 17 10.30 8.56 4.53
CA GLU A 17 11.19 9.72 4.30
C GLU A 17 11.50 9.93 2.80
N VAL A 18 10.44 9.96 1.99
CA VAL A 18 10.55 10.15 0.54
C VAL A 18 10.32 11.61 0.16
N SER A 19 11.24 12.15 -0.65
CA SER A 19 10.98 13.35 -1.47
C SER A 19 10.54 12.92 -2.85
N LEU A 20 9.51 13.55 -3.41
CA LEU A 20 9.06 13.31 -4.78
C LEU A 20 9.21 14.59 -5.60
N THR A 21 10.07 14.52 -6.61
CA THR A 21 10.37 15.58 -7.58
C THR A 21 10.04 15.11 -9.00
N GLN A 22 10.04 16.02 -9.98
CA GLN A 22 9.89 15.65 -11.39
C GLN A 22 11.00 14.71 -11.85
N THR A 23 12.24 14.94 -11.41
CA THR A 23 13.38 14.09 -11.75
C THR A 23 13.18 12.65 -11.26
N ASP A 24 12.55 12.46 -10.11
CA ASP A 24 12.23 11.12 -9.61
C ASP A 24 11.20 10.42 -10.51
N LEU A 25 10.22 11.15 -11.05
CA LEU A 25 9.23 10.61 -11.99
C LEU A 25 9.86 10.25 -13.33
N ASP A 26 10.78 11.07 -13.84
CA ASP A 26 11.52 10.80 -15.06
C ASP A 26 12.37 9.52 -14.91
N VAL A 27 13.02 9.35 -13.76
CA VAL A 27 13.76 8.12 -13.42
C VAL A 27 12.83 6.92 -13.33
N ILE A 28 11.63 7.08 -12.76
CA ILE A 28 10.64 6.00 -12.69
C ILE A 28 10.18 5.58 -14.09
N ASP A 29 9.94 6.52 -15.01
CA ASP A 29 9.58 6.19 -16.39
C ASP A 29 10.68 5.38 -17.07
N GLU A 30 11.94 5.83 -16.94
CA GLU A 30 13.07 5.11 -17.51
C GLU A 30 13.22 3.71 -16.89
N VAL A 31 12.98 3.55 -15.59
CA VAL A 31 12.99 2.24 -14.92
C VAL A 31 11.83 1.36 -15.38
N LEU A 32 10.65 1.92 -15.61
CA LEU A 32 9.50 1.17 -16.11
C LEU A 32 9.70 0.73 -17.56
N GLU A 33 10.43 1.51 -18.36
CA GLU A 33 10.77 1.17 -19.75
C GLU A 33 11.93 0.18 -19.85
N THR A 34 13.00 0.40 -19.09
CA THR A 34 14.24 -0.38 -19.18
C THR A 34 14.28 -1.57 -18.23
N GLU A 35 13.36 -1.62 -17.25
CA GLU A 35 13.31 -2.56 -16.12
C GLU A 35 14.49 -2.46 -15.14
N PHE A 36 15.36 -1.45 -15.32
CA PHE A 36 16.57 -1.27 -14.54
C PHE A 36 16.73 0.19 -14.07
N PRO A 37 17.30 0.42 -12.87
CA PRO A 37 17.71 1.74 -12.43
C PRO A 37 18.64 2.42 -13.43
N VAL A 38 18.49 3.73 -13.58
CA VAL A 38 19.43 4.56 -14.35
C VAL A 38 20.73 4.69 -13.54
N PRO A 39 21.92 4.49 -14.15
CA PRO A 39 23.17 4.78 -13.47
C PRO A 39 23.24 6.25 -13.08
N ALA A 40 23.73 6.57 -11.87
CA ALA A 40 24.00 7.95 -11.52
C ALA A 40 25.06 8.55 -12.46
N ILE A 41 24.85 9.81 -12.87
CA ILE A 41 25.71 10.51 -13.83
C ILE A 41 27.18 10.45 -13.37
N GLY A 42 28.04 9.91 -14.22
CA GLY A 42 29.50 9.82 -13.97
C GLY A 42 29.98 8.50 -13.35
N LEU A 43 29.11 7.52 -13.13
CA LEU A 43 29.51 6.15 -12.76
C LEU A 43 29.67 5.27 -14.01
N GLU A 44 30.59 4.29 -13.94
CA GLU A 44 30.68 3.22 -14.94
C GLU A 44 29.33 2.50 -15.06
N MET A 45 28.99 2.01 -16.26
CA MET A 45 27.72 1.31 -16.48
C MET A 45 27.64 0.07 -15.58
N PRO A 46 26.73 0.07 -14.60
CA PRO A 46 26.62 -1.05 -13.68
C PRO A 46 26.06 -2.27 -14.40
N GLU A 47 26.49 -3.45 -13.97
CA GLU A 47 25.98 -4.70 -14.51
C GLU A 47 24.76 -5.14 -13.71
N TYR A 48 23.61 -5.22 -14.37
CA TYR A 48 22.37 -5.67 -13.76
C TYR A 48 22.17 -7.17 -13.91
N GLY A 49 21.67 -7.79 -12.86
CA GLY A 49 21.55 -9.24 -12.81
C GLY A 49 20.75 -9.73 -11.62
N TYR A 50 20.99 -10.98 -11.30
CA TYR A 50 20.52 -11.61 -10.09
C TYR A 50 21.69 -12.12 -9.29
N VAL A 51 21.53 -12.19 -7.97
CA VAL A 51 22.44 -12.97 -7.13
C VAL A 51 21.66 -14.15 -6.58
N GLU A 52 22.18 -15.34 -6.83
CA GLU A 52 21.76 -16.55 -6.12
C GLU A 52 22.64 -16.71 -4.88
N VAL A 53 22.00 -16.68 -3.72
CA VAL A 53 22.63 -16.73 -2.41
C VAL A 53 22.27 -18.05 -1.75
N GLN A 54 23.27 -18.83 -1.36
CA GLN A 54 23.08 -20.12 -0.71
C GLN A 54 22.73 -19.94 0.77
N GLU A 55 22.12 -20.99 1.35
CA GLU A 55 21.94 -21.08 2.79
C GLU A 55 23.27 -20.91 3.54
N GLY A 56 23.23 -20.14 4.64
CA GLY A 56 24.40 -19.81 5.45
C GLY A 56 25.21 -18.60 4.98
N ALA A 57 24.93 -18.05 3.79
CA ALA A 57 25.58 -16.83 3.32
C ALA A 57 25.03 -15.59 4.02
N LYS A 58 25.80 -14.50 3.96
CA LYS A 58 25.56 -13.26 4.71
C LYS A 58 25.22 -12.10 3.79
N LEU A 59 24.14 -11.40 4.10
CA LEU A 59 23.87 -10.07 3.56
C LEU A 59 24.25 -9.02 4.59
N PHE A 60 24.88 -7.95 4.14
CA PHE A 60 25.21 -6.79 4.96
C PHE A 60 24.19 -5.70 4.68
N TYR A 61 23.49 -5.23 5.70
CA TYR A 61 22.56 -4.13 5.51
C TYR A 61 23.35 -2.87 5.13
N ALA A 62 22.94 -2.15 4.08
CA ALA A 62 23.78 -1.08 3.53
C ALA A 62 23.91 0.14 4.46
N VAL A 63 22.96 0.32 5.38
CA VAL A 63 22.85 1.50 6.25
C VAL A 63 23.26 1.19 7.69
N GLU A 64 23.33 -0.09 8.09
CA GLU A 64 23.69 -0.49 9.45
C GLU A 64 24.71 -1.64 9.43
N SER A 65 25.52 -1.78 10.49
CA SER A 65 26.42 -2.92 10.69
C SER A 65 25.68 -4.23 11.01
N VAL A 66 24.44 -4.37 10.54
CA VAL A 66 23.59 -5.55 10.72
C VAL A 66 23.91 -6.56 9.61
N THR A 67 24.14 -7.80 10.04
CA THR A 67 24.34 -8.93 9.15
C THR A 67 23.09 -9.80 9.17
N LEU A 68 22.57 -10.13 8.01
CA LEU A 68 21.42 -11.02 7.84
C LEU A 68 21.92 -12.37 7.34
N ASP A 69 21.70 -13.41 8.14
CA ASP A 69 22.01 -14.78 7.74
C ASP A 69 20.88 -15.34 6.87
N ILE A 70 21.25 -15.86 5.70
CA ILE A 70 20.33 -16.54 4.79
C ILE A 70 20.05 -17.94 5.32
N THR A 71 18.77 -18.26 5.52
CA THR A 71 18.35 -19.55 6.11
C THR A 71 17.80 -20.52 5.07
N ALA A 72 17.76 -20.10 3.80
CA ALA A 72 17.38 -20.93 2.67
C ALA A 72 17.94 -20.30 1.39
N THR A 73 18.33 -21.10 0.41
CA THR A 73 18.79 -20.60 -0.88
C THR A 73 17.76 -19.68 -1.51
N CYS A 74 18.20 -18.50 -1.93
CA CYS A 74 17.32 -17.44 -2.42
C CYS A 74 17.96 -16.67 -3.57
N ARG A 75 17.11 -15.99 -4.35
CA ARG A 75 17.54 -15.19 -5.50
C ARG A 75 17.07 -13.75 -5.34
N PHE A 76 18.00 -12.81 -5.45
CA PHE A 76 17.72 -11.38 -5.38
C PHE A 76 18.00 -10.69 -6.70
N ARG A 77 17.23 -9.63 -7.02
CA ARG A 77 17.67 -8.66 -8.03
C ARG A 77 18.90 -7.93 -7.50
N ALA A 78 19.86 -7.72 -8.38
CA ALA A 78 21.16 -7.23 -8.01
C ALA A 78 21.74 -6.25 -9.03
N VAL A 79 22.55 -5.33 -8.53
CA VAL A 79 23.41 -4.46 -9.32
C VAL A 79 24.84 -4.66 -8.86
N ARG A 80 25.74 -4.93 -9.81
CA ARG A 80 27.16 -5.09 -9.57
C ARG A 80 27.91 -3.90 -10.16
N ASP A 81 28.76 -3.29 -9.35
CA ASP A 81 29.69 -2.27 -9.83
C ASP A 81 30.85 -2.98 -10.55
N THR A 82 31.12 -2.58 -11.80
CA THR A 82 32.21 -3.16 -12.60
C THR A 82 33.55 -2.48 -12.35
N GLY A 83 33.58 -1.42 -11.54
CA GLY A 83 34.77 -0.65 -11.25
C GLY A 83 35.88 -1.46 -10.58
N SER A 84 37.12 -1.06 -10.86
CA SER A 84 38.31 -1.62 -10.22
C SER A 84 38.51 -1.06 -8.80
N GLY A 85 37.80 -1.63 -7.82
CA GLY A 85 37.88 -1.20 -6.41
C GLY A 85 37.48 -2.28 -5.41
N PHE A 86 37.45 -1.91 -4.12
CA PHE A 86 37.05 -2.82 -3.01
C PHE A 86 35.66 -3.44 -3.20
N LEU A 87 34.80 -2.82 -4.03
CA LEU A 87 33.45 -3.27 -4.35
C LEU A 87 33.37 -4.26 -5.52
N ALA A 88 34.48 -4.58 -6.21
CA ALA A 88 34.47 -5.42 -7.41
C ALA A 88 33.90 -6.84 -7.18
N ASN A 89 34.02 -7.35 -5.94
CA ASN A 89 33.48 -8.65 -5.53
C ASN A 89 32.20 -8.52 -4.71
N THR A 90 31.49 -7.40 -4.84
CA THR A 90 30.22 -7.18 -4.13
C THR A 90 29.11 -6.86 -5.10
N ALA A 91 27.89 -7.26 -4.74
CA ALA A 91 26.68 -6.81 -5.41
C ALA A 91 25.78 -6.13 -4.40
N ARG A 92 25.09 -5.07 -4.83
CA ARG A 92 23.98 -4.51 -4.09
C ARG A 92 22.72 -5.27 -4.48
N VAL A 93 21.96 -5.73 -3.51
CA VAL A 93 20.75 -6.53 -3.70
C VAL A 93 19.58 -5.91 -2.97
N VAL A 94 18.36 -6.10 -3.49
CA VAL A 94 17.13 -5.71 -2.78
C VAL A 94 16.56 -6.95 -2.09
N ALA A 95 16.68 -7.01 -0.76
CA ALA A 95 16.13 -8.07 0.06
C ALA A 95 14.68 -7.72 0.48
N PRO A 96 13.67 -8.51 0.08
CA PRO A 96 12.29 -8.25 0.46
C PRO A 96 12.11 -8.18 1.98
N GLY A 97 11.44 -7.13 2.47
CA GLY A 97 11.21 -6.89 3.90
C GLY A 97 12.40 -6.28 4.66
N TYR A 98 13.56 -6.17 4.02
CA TYR A 98 14.76 -5.58 4.64
C TYR A 98 15.29 -4.38 3.86
N GLY A 99 15.16 -4.36 2.53
CA GLY A 99 15.61 -3.24 1.69
C GLY A 99 16.97 -3.49 1.04
N LEU A 100 17.75 -2.42 0.83
CA LEU A 100 19.03 -2.50 0.13
C LEU A 100 20.11 -3.14 1.01
N CYS A 101 20.69 -4.23 0.52
CA CYS A 101 21.77 -4.96 1.16
C CYS A 101 22.97 -5.09 0.22
N ILE A 102 24.12 -5.43 0.78
CA ILE A 102 25.35 -5.75 0.07
C ILE A 102 25.67 -7.21 0.31
N VAL A 103 26.06 -7.92 -0.75
CA VAL A 103 26.51 -9.32 -0.67
C VAL A 103 27.87 -9.47 -1.31
N LYS A 104 28.74 -10.28 -0.71
CA LYS A 104 30.04 -10.63 -1.30
C LYS A 104 29.86 -11.81 -2.25
N ILE A 105 30.24 -11.61 -3.51
CA ILE A 105 30.24 -12.63 -4.54
C ILE A 105 31.41 -13.59 -4.26
N GLY A 106 31.17 -14.89 -4.36
CA GLY A 106 32.14 -15.95 -4.09
C GLY A 106 32.07 -16.55 -2.68
N GLU A 107 31.46 -15.86 -1.72
CA GLU A 107 31.22 -16.38 -0.35
C GLU A 107 29.80 -16.99 -0.24
N GLY A 108 29.51 -18.01 -1.06
CA GLY A 108 28.18 -18.63 -1.13
C GLY A 108 27.14 -17.81 -1.91
N ALA A 109 27.57 -16.77 -2.62
CA ALA A 109 26.73 -15.98 -3.50
C ALA A 109 27.31 -15.92 -4.93
N VAL A 110 26.47 -16.12 -5.94
CA VAL A 110 26.84 -16.12 -7.36
C VAL A 110 26.03 -15.06 -8.10
N PHE A 111 26.74 -14.15 -8.78
CA PHE A 111 26.10 -13.16 -9.63
C PHE A 111 25.86 -13.73 -11.04
N ILE A 112 24.63 -13.56 -11.53
CA ILE A 112 24.14 -14.01 -12.83
C ILE A 112 23.73 -12.75 -13.60
N PRO A 113 24.54 -12.31 -14.58
CA PRO A 113 24.21 -11.12 -15.37
C PRO A 113 22.99 -11.34 -16.24
N THR A 114 22.19 -10.29 -16.42
CA THR A 114 21.07 -10.33 -17.37
C THR A 114 21.64 -10.14 -18.77
N SER A 115 21.75 -11.21 -19.55
CA SER A 115 22.27 -11.17 -20.91
C SER A 115 21.33 -10.36 -21.83
N SER A 116 21.76 -9.16 -22.23
CA SER A 116 21.20 -8.23 -23.24
C SER A 116 19.69 -7.88 -23.11
N PRO A 117 19.31 -6.59 -23.15
CA PRO A 117 17.91 -6.15 -23.10
C PRO A 117 17.07 -6.53 -24.34
N GLN A 118 17.61 -7.26 -25.32
CA GLN A 118 16.94 -7.47 -26.60
C GLN A 118 15.83 -8.53 -26.63
N ASN A 119 15.66 -9.36 -25.60
CA ASN A 119 14.63 -10.41 -25.62
C ASN A 119 13.97 -10.67 -24.25
N VAL A 120 13.87 -9.66 -23.38
CA VAL A 120 12.91 -9.74 -22.27
C VAL A 120 11.54 -9.51 -22.88
N SER A 121 10.83 -10.61 -23.09
CA SER A 121 9.49 -10.61 -23.67
C SER A 121 8.60 -9.61 -22.93
N ARG A 122 7.84 -8.80 -23.69
CA ARG A 122 6.82 -7.79 -23.32
C ARG A 122 5.69 -8.32 -22.41
N GLY A 123 6.07 -9.03 -21.36
CA GLY A 123 5.21 -9.88 -20.55
C GLY A 123 5.47 -9.70 -19.07
N PHE A 124 5.92 -8.52 -18.63
CA PHE A 124 5.51 -8.06 -17.31
C PHE A 124 4.00 -7.87 -17.35
N GLN A 125 3.28 -8.98 -17.20
CA GLN A 125 2.04 -9.00 -16.43
C GLN A 125 2.39 -8.26 -15.14
N THR A 126 2.05 -6.97 -15.11
CA THR A 126 2.34 -6.05 -14.04
C THR A 126 2.04 -6.75 -12.73
N ARG A 127 3.09 -7.15 -12.01
CA ARG A 127 2.97 -7.70 -10.66
C ARG A 127 2.47 -6.54 -9.81
N ARG A 128 1.15 -6.48 -9.65
CA ARG A 128 0.47 -5.28 -9.16
C ARG A 128 0.79 -5.09 -7.69
N ILE A 129 1.42 -3.97 -7.37
CA ILE A 129 1.45 -3.44 -6.01
C ILE A 129 -0.02 -3.31 -5.59
N ARG A 130 -0.40 -4.01 -4.53
CA ARG A 130 -1.76 -3.98 -3.98
C ARG A 130 -1.88 -2.99 -2.84
N ALA A 131 -0.80 -2.74 -2.10
CA ALA A 131 -0.75 -1.74 -1.05
C ALA A 131 0.49 -0.85 -1.20
N LEU A 132 0.28 0.46 -1.14
CA LEU A 132 1.34 1.46 -1.16
C LEU A 132 1.22 2.35 0.07
N THR A 133 2.31 2.47 0.80
CA THR A 133 2.44 3.33 1.99
C THR A 133 3.58 4.31 1.73
N LEU A 134 3.28 5.60 1.70
CA LEU A 134 4.26 6.69 1.59
C LEU A 134 4.23 7.50 2.88
N GLN A 135 5.28 7.37 3.70
CA GLN A 135 5.41 8.04 4.98
C GLN A 135 6.38 9.20 4.91
N THR A 136 6.05 10.31 5.58
CA THR A 136 6.91 11.49 5.63
C THR A 136 7.21 12.02 4.23
N LEU A 137 6.18 12.04 3.38
CA LEU A 137 6.29 12.46 1.99
C LEU A 137 6.49 13.97 1.90
N VAL A 138 7.56 14.39 1.22
CA VAL A 138 7.81 15.77 0.85
C VAL A 138 7.61 15.91 -0.66
N VAL A 139 6.56 16.62 -1.06
CA VAL A 139 6.25 16.87 -2.47
C VAL A 139 6.29 18.35 -2.74
N GLU A 140 6.75 18.69 -3.95
CA GLU A 140 6.72 20.08 -4.40
C GLU A 140 5.31 20.54 -4.76
N ASP A 141 4.57 19.64 -5.42
CA ASP A 141 3.20 19.80 -5.87
C ASP A 141 2.47 18.44 -5.78
N ASP A 142 1.17 18.50 -5.51
CA ASP A 142 0.30 17.32 -5.38
C ASP A 142 0.11 16.61 -6.73
N SER A 143 0.30 17.32 -7.84
CA SER A 143 0.28 16.75 -9.19
C SER A 143 1.32 15.64 -9.36
N LEU A 144 2.48 15.73 -8.69
CA LEU A 144 3.52 14.70 -8.75
C LEU A 144 3.05 13.38 -8.12
N VAL A 145 2.24 13.44 -7.06
CA VAL A 145 1.63 12.25 -6.45
C VAL A 145 0.64 11.61 -7.41
N VAL A 146 -0.18 12.43 -8.07
CA VAL A 146 -1.13 11.97 -9.08
C VAL A 146 -0.40 11.33 -10.26
N GLU A 147 0.68 11.93 -10.72
CA GLU A 147 1.49 11.41 -11.82
C GLU A 147 2.17 10.09 -11.43
N LEU A 148 2.77 9.99 -10.24
CA LEU A 148 3.30 8.73 -9.72
C LEU A 148 2.23 7.64 -9.73
N LEU A 149 1.06 7.92 -9.15
CA LEU A 149 -0.05 6.97 -9.12
C LEU A 149 -0.55 6.63 -10.52
N SER A 150 -0.47 7.53 -11.50
CA SER A 150 -0.83 7.22 -12.89
C SER A 150 0.02 6.09 -13.48
N LYS A 151 1.29 5.99 -13.04
CA LYS A 151 2.25 4.97 -13.47
C LYS A 151 2.06 3.64 -12.75
N ILE A 152 1.72 3.66 -11.45
CA ILE A 152 1.71 2.45 -10.59
C ILE A 152 0.36 2.07 -9.95
N GLY A 153 -0.67 2.89 -10.13
CA GLY A 153 -1.95 2.82 -9.39
C GLY A 153 -2.91 1.73 -9.87
N ARG A 154 -2.69 1.16 -11.07
CA ARG A 154 -3.54 0.08 -11.58
C ARG A 154 -3.39 -1.19 -10.76
N GLY A 155 -4.49 -1.60 -10.13
CA GLY A 155 -4.57 -2.75 -9.24
C GLY A 155 -4.14 -2.49 -7.80
N LEU A 156 -3.89 -1.22 -7.46
CA LEU A 156 -3.71 -0.80 -6.10
C LEU A 156 -5.06 -0.90 -5.35
N GLN A 157 -5.06 -1.62 -4.23
CA GLN A 157 -6.21 -1.84 -3.36
C GLN A 157 -6.13 -1.00 -2.08
N LYS A 158 -4.92 -0.67 -1.62
CA LYS A 158 -4.68 0.14 -0.43
C LYS A 158 -3.68 1.23 -0.71
N LEU A 159 -4.00 2.45 -0.29
CA LEU A 159 -3.13 3.61 -0.40
C LEU A 159 -3.10 4.35 0.92
N TRP A 160 -1.91 4.51 1.48
CA TRP A 160 -1.66 5.35 2.64
C TRP A 160 -0.60 6.38 2.30
N ILE A 161 -0.92 7.66 2.47
CA ILE A 161 0.02 8.77 2.24
C ILE A 161 0.00 9.68 3.45
N ALA A 162 1.16 9.92 4.05
CA ALA A 162 1.34 10.93 5.09
C ALA A 162 2.38 11.96 4.65
N LYS A 163 1.94 13.21 4.46
CA LYS A 163 2.86 14.33 4.15
C LYS A 163 3.48 14.88 5.43
N LEU A 164 4.70 15.40 5.33
CA LEU A 164 5.39 16.02 6.47
C LEU A 164 4.71 17.35 6.87
N GLU A 165 4.30 17.49 8.14
CA GLU A 165 3.48 18.60 8.66
C GLU A 165 4.07 19.99 8.46
N ASN A 166 5.40 20.12 8.49
CA ASN A 166 6.11 21.40 8.49
C ASN A 166 6.55 21.88 7.10
N SER A 167 5.96 21.35 6.01
CA SER A 167 6.28 21.90 4.70
C SER A 167 5.70 23.33 4.60
N PRO A 168 6.53 24.37 4.36
CA PRO A 168 6.06 25.76 4.21
C PRO A 168 5.13 25.96 2.99
N ARG A 169 4.80 24.87 2.29
CA ARG A 169 4.02 24.81 1.05
C ARG A 169 2.55 24.37 1.26
N ARG A 170 2.11 24.05 2.50
CA ARG A 170 0.69 23.72 2.80
C ARG A 170 -0.32 24.76 2.29
N GLN A 171 0.09 26.02 2.08
CA GLN A 171 -0.83 27.10 1.68
C GLN A 171 -1.16 27.15 0.18
N ASN A 172 -0.41 26.45 -0.68
CA ASN A 172 -0.58 26.53 -2.15
C ASN A 172 -0.94 25.20 -2.82
N THR A 173 -1.12 24.12 -2.07
CA THR A 173 -1.48 22.82 -2.65
C THR A 173 -2.97 22.81 -3.03
N LYS A 174 -3.26 22.49 -4.29
CA LYS A 174 -4.64 22.40 -4.80
C LYS A 174 -5.43 21.28 -4.11
N GLY A 175 -4.77 20.31 -3.47
CA GLY A 175 -5.36 19.11 -2.90
C GLY A 175 -5.40 17.96 -3.91
N LEU A 176 -5.61 16.75 -3.41
CA LEU A 176 -5.76 15.55 -4.21
C LEU A 176 -7.22 15.38 -4.67
N ASP A 177 -7.42 15.23 -5.97
CA ASP A 177 -8.74 15.06 -6.56
C ASP A 177 -9.18 13.60 -6.53
N LEU A 178 -10.24 13.30 -5.76
CA LEU A 178 -10.79 11.95 -5.65
C LEU A 178 -11.32 11.43 -7.00
N SER A 179 -11.83 12.30 -7.87
CA SER A 179 -12.34 11.91 -9.19
C SER A 179 -11.22 11.46 -10.14
N VAL A 180 -10.03 12.06 -10.00
CA VAL A 180 -8.80 11.68 -10.72
C VAL A 180 -8.21 10.41 -10.11
N LEU A 181 -8.15 10.32 -8.78
CA LEU A 181 -7.68 9.13 -8.08
C LEU A 181 -8.55 7.91 -8.40
N ALA A 182 -9.87 8.07 -8.51
CA ALA A 182 -10.77 6.99 -8.91
C ALA A 182 -10.49 6.47 -10.32
N ALA A 183 -10.09 7.36 -11.24
CA ALA A 183 -9.74 6.98 -12.61
C ALA A 183 -8.37 6.25 -12.69
N ILE A 184 -7.42 6.69 -11.87
CA ILE A 184 -6.04 6.15 -11.84
C ILE A 184 -5.96 4.84 -11.04
N CYS A 185 -6.64 4.79 -9.90
CA CYS A 185 -6.68 3.67 -8.95
C CYS A 185 -8.12 3.10 -8.85
N PRO A 186 -8.66 2.48 -9.91
CA PRO A 186 -10.06 2.05 -9.95
C PRO A 186 -10.36 0.86 -9.03
N GLU A 187 -9.33 0.12 -8.59
CA GLU A 187 -9.46 -1.05 -7.70
C GLU A 187 -9.24 -0.70 -6.23
N LEU A 188 -9.11 0.60 -5.88
CA LEU A 188 -8.78 1.05 -4.53
C LEU A 188 -9.96 0.81 -3.57
N GLU A 189 -9.69 0.06 -2.51
CA GLU A 189 -10.65 -0.26 -1.45
C GLU A 189 -10.39 0.52 -0.16
N GLU A 190 -9.13 0.85 0.13
CA GLU A 190 -8.72 1.58 1.33
C GLU A 190 -7.86 2.79 0.96
N LEU A 191 -8.32 3.98 1.35
CA LEU A 191 -7.59 5.24 1.18
C LEU A 191 -7.37 5.88 2.54
N SER A 192 -6.13 6.24 2.83
CA SER A 192 -5.79 7.00 4.03
C SER A 192 -4.80 8.11 3.67
N LEU A 193 -5.18 9.34 3.94
CA LEU A 193 -4.42 10.54 3.65
C LEU A 193 -4.23 11.31 4.95
N VAL A 194 -2.99 11.65 5.27
CA VAL A 194 -2.63 12.46 6.44
C VAL A 194 -1.92 13.71 5.93
N ALA A 195 -2.36 14.88 6.42
CA ALA A 195 -1.85 16.19 6.01
C ALA A 195 -2.03 16.46 4.50
N CYS A 196 -3.10 15.93 3.90
CA CYS A 196 -3.47 16.17 2.50
C CYS A 196 -4.90 16.71 2.44
N ASP A 197 -5.09 17.82 1.72
CA ASP A 197 -6.43 18.24 1.34
C ASP A 197 -6.96 17.38 0.19
N VAL A 198 -8.27 17.20 0.17
CA VAL A 198 -8.95 16.49 -0.90
C VAL A 198 -9.96 17.41 -1.58
N LEU A 199 -10.26 17.11 -2.83
CA LEU A 199 -11.33 17.76 -3.58
C LEU A 199 -12.03 16.77 -4.50
N VAL A 200 -13.21 17.16 -4.97
CA VAL A 200 -13.95 16.46 -6.00
C VAL A 200 -14.24 17.48 -7.09
N SER A 201 -13.50 17.46 -8.19
CA SER A 201 -13.75 18.40 -9.30
C SER A 201 -14.93 17.98 -10.16
N GLU A 202 -15.07 16.67 -10.39
CA GLU A 202 -16.09 16.09 -11.26
C GLU A 202 -16.73 14.83 -10.66
N TYR A 203 -18.05 14.73 -10.80
CA TYR A 203 -18.83 13.54 -10.44
C TYR A 203 -18.88 12.53 -11.59
N ASN A 204 -17.69 12.11 -12.03
CA ASN A 204 -17.49 11.26 -13.20
C ASN A 204 -17.84 9.78 -12.95
N GLU A 205 -17.90 8.99 -14.03
CA GLU A 205 -18.20 7.56 -13.98
C GLU A 205 -17.18 6.75 -13.16
N SER A 206 -15.92 7.18 -13.12
CA SER A 206 -14.87 6.52 -12.33
C SER A 206 -15.15 6.65 -10.84
N LEU A 207 -15.50 7.85 -10.38
CA LEU A 207 -15.89 8.12 -8.99
C LEU A 207 -17.17 7.37 -8.61
N ARG A 208 -18.16 7.32 -9.50
CA ARG A 208 -19.41 6.56 -9.30
C ARG A 208 -19.15 5.06 -9.09
N ARG A 209 -18.19 4.48 -9.82
CA ARG A 209 -17.84 3.05 -9.73
C ARG A 209 -16.68 2.78 -8.76
N TRP A 210 -16.25 3.75 -7.97
CA TRP A 210 -15.07 3.57 -7.13
C TRP A 210 -15.38 2.67 -5.92
N PRO A 211 -14.68 1.53 -5.72
CA PRO A 211 -15.06 0.51 -4.77
C PRO A 211 -14.53 0.77 -3.34
N VAL A 212 -14.27 2.03 -2.97
CA VAL A 212 -13.69 2.39 -1.68
C VAL A 212 -14.61 1.99 -0.53
N LYS A 213 -14.06 1.20 0.40
CA LYS A 213 -14.73 0.69 1.60
C LYS A 213 -14.31 1.44 2.86
N LYS A 214 -13.08 1.97 2.88
CA LYS A 214 -12.52 2.72 4.01
C LYS A 214 -11.81 3.97 3.50
N MET A 215 -12.11 5.10 4.12
CA MET A 215 -11.48 6.38 3.82
C MET A 215 -11.09 7.09 5.13
N GLY A 216 -9.82 7.45 5.25
CA GLY A 216 -9.28 8.25 6.35
C GLY A 216 -8.67 9.54 5.81
N LEU A 217 -9.14 10.68 6.27
CA LEU A 217 -8.67 12.01 5.89
C LEU A 217 -8.26 12.75 7.16
N CYS A 218 -7.00 12.63 7.53
CA CYS A 218 -6.48 13.18 8.78
C CYS A 218 -5.75 14.50 8.52
N GLU A 219 -5.91 15.45 9.44
CA GLU A 219 -5.32 16.80 9.36
C GLU A 219 -5.64 17.53 8.05
N THR A 220 -6.86 17.37 7.56
CA THR A 220 -7.31 18.07 6.34
C THR A 220 -7.93 19.41 6.71
N SER A 221 -7.66 20.42 5.89
CA SER A 221 -8.31 21.74 5.98
C SER A 221 -9.60 21.80 5.16
N ARG A 222 -9.75 20.91 4.17
CA ARG A 222 -10.89 20.86 3.24
C ARG A 222 -11.22 19.41 2.84
N PHE A 223 -12.48 19.02 2.99
CA PHE A 223 -12.98 17.74 2.48
C PHE A 223 -14.31 17.89 1.70
N PRO A 224 -14.37 18.70 0.64
CA PRO A 224 -15.65 19.05 0.04
C PRO A 224 -16.46 17.82 -0.41
N LEU A 225 -17.76 17.88 -0.08
CA LEU A 225 -18.88 17.15 -0.68
C LEU A 225 -18.79 15.61 -0.75
N ILE A 226 -17.94 14.97 0.07
CA ILE A 226 -18.04 13.52 0.31
C ILE A 226 -19.47 13.16 0.75
N ALA A 227 -20.12 14.03 1.53
CA ALA A 227 -21.53 13.90 1.90
C ALA A 227 -22.47 13.74 0.69
N GLN A 228 -22.20 14.41 -0.44
CA GLN A 228 -22.99 14.25 -1.67
C GLN A 228 -22.79 12.86 -2.29
N CYS A 229 -21.54 12.37 -2.33
CA CYS A 229 -21.24 11.00 -2.77
C CYS A 229 -21.90 9.94 -1.88
N LEU A 230 -22.16 10.24 -0.60
CA LEU A 230 -22.85 9.35 0.33
C LEU A 230 -24.37 9.45 0.27
N SER A 231 -24.90 10.60 -0.15
CA SER A 231 -26.34 10.84 -0.31
C SER A 231 -26.91 10.33 -1.63
N ASP A 232 -26.07 10.15 -2.65
CA ASP A 232 -26.48 9.67 -3.98
C ASP A 232 -26.15 8.17 -4.14
N ASP A 233 -27.17 7.33 -4.09
CA ASP A 233 -27.08 5.86 -4.24
C ASP A 233 -26.52 5.39 -5.60
N THR A 234 -26.38 6.28 -6.58
CA THR A 234 -25.72 5.95 -7.85
C THR A 234 -24.19 5.84 -7.70
N PHE A 235 -23.63 6.33 -6.58
CA PHE A 235 -22.23 6.13 -6.23
C PHE A 235 -22.09 4.83 -5.44
N LEU A 236 -21.12 3.99 -5.83
CA LEU A 236 -20.74 2.84 -5.03
C LEU A 236 -20.25 3.23 -3.64
N MET A 237 -19.73 4.45 -3.45
CA MET A 237 -19.36 4.96 -2.13
C MET A 237 -20.56 5.00 -1.15
N ALA A 238 -21.76 5.35 -1.63
CA ALA A 238 -22.99 5.35 -0.84
C ALA A 238 -23.41 3.95 -0.37
N THR A 239 -22.97 2.88 -1.04
CA THR A 239 -23.32 1.51 -0.67
C THR A 239 -22.16 0.72 -0.05
N ASN A 240 -20.92 1.09 -0.37
CA ASN A 240 -19.71 0.35 0.00
C ASN A 240 -18.87 1.02 1.09
N LEU A 241 -18.93 2.35 1.26
CA LEU A 241 -18.09 3.04 2.23
C LEU A 241 -18.57 2.74 3.66
N THR A 242 -17.89 1.79 4.30
CA THR A 242 -18.18 1.31 5.65
C THR A 242 -17.54 2.17 6.74
N GLN A 243 -16.39 2.78 6.46
CA GLN A 243 -15.63 3.57 7.43
C GLN A 243 -15.17 4.87 6.78
N LEU A 244 -15.55 5.98 7.40
CA LEU A 244 -15.08 7.31 7.07
C LEU A 244 -14.56 7.97 8.35
N CYS A 245 -13.29 8.36 8.36
CA CYS A 245 -12.69 9.14 9.42
C CYS A 245 -12.17 10.44 8.82
N VAL A 246 -12.57 11.58 9.38
CA VAL A 246 -12.13 12.91 8.94
C VAL A 246 -11.71 13.70 10.17
N THR A 247 -10.48 14.20 10.20
CA THR A 247 -9.99 15.06 11.29
C THR A 247 -9.42 16.37 10.75
N SER A 248 -9.72 17.47 11.43
CA SER A 248 -9.26 18.80 11.00
C SER A 248 -7.76 19.00 11.23
N SER A 249 -7.16 19.87 10.41
CA SER A 249 -5.79 20.30 10.66
C SER A 249 -5.72 21.16 11.93
N VAL A 250 -4.58 21.13 12.62
CA VAL A 250 -4.35 21.99 13.80
C VAL A 250 -4.60 23.46 13.43
N GLY A 251 -5.47 24.13 14.19
CA GLY A 251 -5.83 25.54 13.97
C GLY A 251 -6.92 25.78 12.92
N SER A 252 -7.45 24.73 12.28
CA SER A 252 -8.67 24.82 11.47
C SER A 252 -9.79 24.01 12.13
N SER A 253 -11.03 24.45 11.93
CA SER A 253 -12.22 23.72 12.35
C SER A 253 -13.16 23.64 11.17
N PHE A 254 -13.76 22.47 10.98
CA PHE A 254 -14.84 22.31 10.02
C PHE A 254 -16.07 23.10 10.46
N SER A 255 -16.90 23.50 9.50
CA SER A 255 -18.16 24.14 9.87
C SER A 255 -19.08 23.13 10.55
N GLU A 256 -19.95 23.61 11.44
CA GLU A 256 -20.94 22.76 12.10
C GLU A 256 -21.88 22.09 11.09
N ASN A 257 -22.16 22.76 9.96
CA ASN A 257 -23.00 22.20 8.91
C ASN A 257 -22.31 21.03 8.20
N GLU A 258 -21.05 21.17 7.80
CA GLU A 258 -20.29 20.09 7.13
C GLU A 258 -20.13 18.85 8.03
N THR A 259 -19.79 19.09 9.31
CA THR A 259 -19.67 18.00 10.29
C THR A 259 -21.00 17.30 10.52
N ARG A 260 -22.11 18.05 10.57
CA ARG A 260 -23.47 17.50 10.72
C ARG A 260 -23.90 16.70 9.49
N GLU A 261 -23.64 17.19 8.28
CA GLU A 261 -23.95 16.49 7.02
C GLU A 261 -23.23 15.13 6.94
N LEU A 262 -21.94 15.08 7.27
CA LEU A 262 -21.22 13.79 7.29
C LEU A 262 -21.73 12.87 8.41
N ARG A 263 -21.92 13.39 9.63
CA ARG A 263 -22.38 12.60 10.77
C ARG A 263 -23.80 12.07 10.59
N PHE A 264 -24.62 12.69 9.72
CA PHE A 264 -25.95 12.18 9.36
C PHE A 264 -25.89 10.74 8.84
N HIS A 265 -24.84 10.40 8.09
CA HIS A 265 -24.65 9.06 7.53
C HIS A 265 -24.09 8.03 8.53
N ASN A 266 -23.79 8.43 9.77
CA ASN A 266 -23.26 7.53 10.78
C ASN A 266 -24.33 6.55 11.26
N GLY A 267 -23.99 5.26 11.26
CA GLY A 267 -24.87 4.18 11.69
C GLY A 267 -25.85 3.67 10.62
N GLU A 268 -25.86 4.26 9.41
CA GLU A 268 -26.67 3.78 8.29
C GLU A 268 -26.36 2.31 7.96
N PHE A 269 -27.41 1.52 7.70
CA PHE A 269 -27.25 0.13 7.31
C PHE A 269 -26.94 0.02 5.82
N LEU A 270 -25.88 -0.71 5.49
CA LEU A 270 -25.43 -0.90 4.12
C LEU A 270 -25.90 -2.25 3.56
N PRO A 271 -26.25 -2.33 2.26
CA PRO A 271 -26.66 -3.57 1.59
C PRO A 271 -25.48 -4.51 1.31
N LEU A 272 -24.51 -4.58 2.22
CA LEU A 272 -23.29 -5.38 2.07
C LEU A 272 -23.44 -6.73 2.76
N LEU A 273 -23.01 -7.78 2.05
CA LEU A 273 -22.79 -9.08 2.66
C LEU A 273 -21.59 -8.98 3.59
N LYS A 274 -21.79 -9.37 4.86
CA LYS A 274 -20.68 -9.52 5.79
C LYS A 274 -19.67 -10.51 5.26
N GLU A 275 -18.40 -10.25 5.53
CA GLU A 275 -17.36 -11.24 5.29
C GLU A 275 -17.74 -12.56 5.96
N LYS A 276 -17.60 -13.64 5.20
CA LYS A 276 -17.88 -14.97 5.73
C LYS A 276 -16.92 -15.24 6.87
N LEU A 277 -17.44 -15.74 7.99
CA LEU A 277 -16.60 -16.19 9.10
C LEU A 277 -15.48 -17.12 8.59
N PRO A 278 -14.23 -16.95 9.07
CA PRO A 278 -13.14 -17.87 8.76
C PRO A 278 -13.55 -19.32 9.02
N ILE A 279 -13.01 -20.26 8.24
CA ILE A 279 -13.34 -21.69 8.34
C ILE A 279 -13.12 -22.20 9.78
N GLN A 280 -12.06 -21.76 10.44
CA GLN A 280 -11.75 -22.12 11.82
C GLN A 280 -12.87 -21.69 12.79
N MET A 281 -13.42 -20.49 12.63
CA MET A 281 -14.56 -20.01 13.43
C MET A 281 -15.84 -20.80 13.12
N LYS A 282 -16.07 -21.16 11.85
CA LYS A 282 -17.21 -22.02 11.46
C LYS A 282 -17.10 -23.42 12.07
N VAL A 283 -15.91 -24.03 12.05
CA VAL A 283 -15.66 -25.35 12.64
C VAL A 283 -15.82 -25.30 14.16
N ALA A 284 -15.32 -24.26 14.81
CA ALA A 284 -15.52 -24.05 16.24
C ALA A 284 -17.03 -23.94 16.57
N LEU A 285 -17.77 -23.13 15.80
CA LEU A 285 -19.21 -22.97 15.97
C LEU A 285 -19.98 -24.29 15.76
N LEU A 286 -19.65 -25.05 14.69
CA LEU A 286 -20.25 -26.36 14.42
C LEU A 286 -19.93 -27.40 15.51
N SER A 287 -18.72 -27.37 16.08
CA SER A 287 -18.31 -28.31 17.14
C SER A 287 -19.10 -28.08 18.43
N VAL A 288 -19.42 -26.81 18.75
CA VAL A 288 -20.26 -26.44 19.90
C VAL A 288 -21.72 -26.85 19.66
N VAL A 289 -22.26 -26.56 18.47
CA VAL A 289 -23.65 -26.91 18.12
C VAL A 289 -23.87 -28.42 18.06
N ALA A 290 -22.88 -29.18 17.57
CA ALA A 290 -22.94 -30.65 17.48
C ALA A 290 -22.64 -31.36 18.81
N GLY A 291 -22.34 -30.63 19.90
CA GLY A 291 -22.15 -31.20 21.23
C GLY A 291 -20.95 -32.15 21.36
N PHE A 292 -19.92 -32.00 20.53
CA PHE A 292 -18.73 -32.85 20.59
C PHE A 292 -18.00 -32.66 21.93
N ARG A 293 -18.10 -33.68 22.79
CA ARG A 293 -17.58 -33.68 24.17
C ARG A 293 -16.05 -33.88 24.29
N GLU A 294 -15.34 -34.11 23.19
CA GLU A 294 -13.95 -34.62 23.24
C GLU A 294 -12.84 -33.59 23.01
N CYS A 295 -13.15 -32.34 22.63
CA CYS A 295 -12.13 -31.29 22.57
C CYS A 295 -12.08 -30.48 23.87
N THR A 296 -11.08 -30.78 24.71
CA THR A 296 -10.82 -30.12 26.00
C THR A 296 -10.55 -28.62 25.90
N SER A 297 -10.27 -28.07 24.72
CA SER A 297 -10.03 -26.64 24.48
C SER A 297 -11.26 -25.80 24.12
N LEU A 298 -12.43 -26.41 23.86
CA LEU A 298 -13.63 -25.73 23.35
C LEU A 298 -14.72 -25.45 24.40
N ARG A 299 -14.43 -25.69 25.69
CA ARG A 299 -15.36 -25.39 26.81
C ARG A 299 -15.62 -23.88 27.04
N SER A 300 -15.04 -22.99 26.24
CA SER A 300 -15.13 -21.54 26.41
C SER A 300 -16.15 -20.83 25.51
N LEU A 301 -16.81 -21.54 24.58
CA LEU A 301 -17.90 -20.99 23.78
C LEU A 301 -19.24 -21.29 24.46
N ASP A 302 -19.55 -20.53 25.50
CA ASP A 302 -20.83 -20.61 26.18
C ASP A 302 -21.97 -19.96 25.36
N ALA A 303 -23.20 -20.05 25.88
CA ALA A 303 -24.38 -19.47 25.24
C ALA A 303 -24.25 -17.96 24.99
N TYR A 304 -23.46 -17.26 25.82
CA TYR A 304 -23.22 -15.83 25.65
C TYR A 304 -22.34 -15.56 24.42
N ILE A 305 -21.23 -16.28 24.24
CA ILE A 305 -20.38 -16.09 23.06
C ILE A 305 -21.10 -16.52 21.77
N LEU A 306 -21.88 -17.62 21.79
CA LEU A 306 -22.73 -17.97 20.66
C LEU A 306 -23.76 -16.88 20.36
N GLY A 307 -24.38 -16.31 21.40
CA GLY A 307 -25.27 -15.17 21.28
C GLY A 307 -24.60 -13.97 20.61
N LEU A 308 -23.36 -13.65 20.97
CA LEU A 308 -22.57 -12.61 20.32
C LEU A 308 -22.29 -12.92 18.84
N ILE A 309 -21.95 -14.17 18.50
CA ILE A 309 -21.69 -14.57 17.11
C ILE A 309 -22.98 -14.49 16.26
N PHE A 310 -24.11 -14.97 16.77
CA PHE A 310 -25.39 -14.87 16.06
C PHE A 310 -25.85 -13.42 15.94
N HIS A 311 -25.71 -12.64 17.01
CA HIS A 311 -25.98 -11.21 16.97
C HIS A 311 -25.11 -10.53 15.91
N PHE A 312 -23.80 -10.79 15.90
CA PHE A 312 -22.90 -10.30 14.87
C PHE A 312 -23.33 -10.76 13.47
N ALA A 313 -23.63 -12.03 13.25
CA ALA A 313 -24.03 -12.54 11.94
C ALA A 313 -25.37 -11.95 11.45
N SER A 314 -26.29 -11.65 12.38
CA SER A 314 -27.63 -11.11 12.10
C SER A 314 -27.67 -9.59 11.92
N THR A 315 -26.72 -8.85 12.49
CA THR A 315 -26.67 -7.39 12.35
C THR A 315 -26.15 -7.04 10.95
N PRO A 316 -26.80 -6.20 10.14
CA PRO A 316 -26.25 -5.75 8.86
C PRO A 316 -24.98 -4.91 9.05
N VAL A 317 -24.20 -4.73 7.99
CA VAL A 317 -23.05 -3.81 8.03
C VAL A 317 -23.57 -2.40 8.27
N ARG A 318 -22.97 -1.68 9.22
CA ARG A 318 -23.29 -0.27 9.49
C ARG A 318 -22.12 0.61 9.08
N ARG A 319 -22.41 1.76 8.49
CA ARG A 319 -21.41 2.80 8.24
C ARG A 319 -20.98 3.42 9.57
N CYS A 320 -19.67 3.60 9.74
CA CYS A 320 -19.09 4.38 10.82
C CYS A 320 -18.52 5.68 10.22
N VAL A 321 -19.04 6.83 10.66
CA VAL A 321 -18.51 8.15 10.29
C VAL A 321 -18.01 8.84 11.55
N MET A 322 -16.70 9.09 11.60
CA MET A 322 -16.03 9.90 12.62
C MET A 322 -15.59 11.19 11.95
N CYS A 323 -15.99 12.32 12.52
CA CYS A 323 -15.63 13.64 12.03
C CYS A 323 -15.28 14.51 13.24
N GLU A 324 -14.01 14.86 13.39
CA GLU A 324 -13.43 15.55 14.56
C GLU A 324 -12.73 16.85 14.17
#